data_AF-A0A8D9B9B3-F1
#
_entry.id   AF-A0A8D9B9B3-F1
#
_cell.length_a   1.000
_cell.length_b   1.000
_cell.length_c   1.000
_cell.angle_alpha   90.00
_cell.angle_beta   90.00
_cell.angle_gamma   90.00
#
_symmetry.space_group_name_H-M   'P 1'
#
loop_
_entity.id
_entity.type
_entity.pdbx_description
1 polymer ?
#
loop_
_entity_poly.entity_id
_entity_poly.type
_entity_poly.pdbx_seq_one_letter_code
_entity_poly.pdbx_strand_id
1 'polypeptide(L)'
;QQSSDDGIESIFNATSLTVGTLGEFENEIIVTSNYTGCLRMYCPSRDNLEVGYLSDDCLLEIVMGHPVIQTSIGKYVSGSPISYLATLHPQCISIYNLHVIPGTTKHGNEAQLQHIQDYRLTKSGACRFLSGPFGLNRYHDCFAVTYLDGSLEFLDQSESVAVSLPELLLPTPLLYVATCDSFVLQTDNAMLECYRYQNLISKKRVSWTISILSDIRISSQINPPSHGLYYLSINPFR
;
A
#
# COMPACT_ATOMS: atom_id res chain seq x y z
N GLN A 1 -27.13 16.03 6.46
CA GLN A 1 -26.96 16.14 7.93
C GLN A 1 -27.23 14.76 8.52
N GLN A 2 -26.44 14.36 9.53
CA GLN A 2 -26.16 12.99 10.02
C GLN A 2 -25.23 12.16 9.12
N SER A 3 -23.92 12.31 9.38
CA SER A 3 -22.95 11.23 9.16
C SER A 3 -23.43 10.00 9.94
N SER A 4 -23.55 8.87 9.25
CA SER A 4 -23.77 7.55 9.83
C SER A 4 -22.55 7.14 10.66
N ASP A 5 -22.40 7.76 11.82
CA ASP A 5 -21.43 7.35 12.83
C ASP A 5 -22.16 6.41 13.78
N ASP A 6 -22.17 5.12 13.41
CA ASP A 6 -22.78 4.01 14.15
C ASP A 6 -22.03 3.74 15.45
N GLY A 7 -21.91 4.70 16.37
CA GLY A 7 -21.60 4.55 17.81
C GLY A 7 -20.36 3.75 18.25
N ILE A 8 -19.62 3.15 17.31
CA ILE A 8 -18.37 2.42 17.48
C ILE A 8 -17.33 3.37 16.90
N GLU A 9 -16.54 3.95 17.78
CA GLU A 9 -15.44 4.84 17.39
C GLU A 9 -14.55 4.10 16.38
N SER A 10 -14.63 4.54 15.12
CA SER A 10 -13.93 3.89 14.03
C SER A 10 -12.45 4.25 14.11
N ILE A 11 -11.62 3.25 14.42
CA ILE A 11 -10.18 3.45 14.58
C ILE A 11 -9.51 3.43 13.21
N PHE A 12 -8.96 4.56 12.80
CA PHE A 12 -8.19 4.74 11.57
C PHE A 12 -6.70 4.92 11.86
N ASN A 13 -5.86 4.60 10.89
CA ASN A 13 -4.41 4.80 10.94
C ASN A 13 -3.89 5.39 9.61
N ALA A 14 -2.57 5.52 9.48
CA ALA A 14 -1.94 6.04 8.27
C ALA A 14 -2.11 5.14 7.01
N THR A 15 -2.60 3.91 7.15
CA THR A 15 -2.87 2.94 6.06
C THR A 15 -4.36 2.74 5.78
N SER A 16 -5.22 3.50 6.45
CA SER A 16 -6.67 3.45 6.32
C SER A 16 -7.21 4.15 5.08
N LEU A 17 -6.37 4.87 4.33
CA LEU A 17 -6.77 5.65 3.16
C LEU A 17 -5.96 5.22 1.94
N THR A 18 -6.64 4.89 0.87
CA THR A 18 -6.03 4.62 -0.45
C THR A 18 -6.77 5.42 -1.50
N VAL A 19 -6.04 6.02 -2.44
CA VAL A 19 -6.60 6.75 -3.58
C VAL A 19 -5.98 6.19 -4.85
N GLY A 20 -6.81 5.94 -5.86
CA GLY A 20 -6.34 5.52 -7.17
C GLY A 20 -7.46 5.02 -8.08
N THR A 21 -7.10 4.71 -9.30
CA THR A 21 -7.98 4.10 -10.30
C THR A 21 -8.14 2.61 -10.00
N LEU A 22 -9.37 2.11 -9.84
CA LEU A 22 -9.65 0.70 -9.47
C LEU A 22 -10.50 0.01 -10.55
N GLY A 23 -10.07 -1.17 -10.99
CA GLY A 23 -10.81 -1.95 -12.00
C GLY A 23 -10.84 -1.23 -13.35
N GLU A 24 -12.02 -1.16 -13.94
CA GLU A 24 -12.27 -0.45 -15.21
C GLU A 24 -12.75 1.00 -15.00
N PHE A 25 -12.78 1.51 -13.77
CA PHE A 25 -13.15 2.90 -13.52
C PHE A 25 -12.15 3.86 -14.14
N GLU A 26 -12.65 4.91 -14.78
CA GLU A 26 -11.78 5.98 -15.31
C GLU A 26 -11.40 6.99 -14.22
N ASN A 27 -12.27 7.19 -13.24
CA ASN A 27 -12.07 8.14 -12.15
C ASN A 27 -11.27 7.52 -11.00
N GLU A 28 -10.50 8.36 -10.31
CA GLU A 28 -9.88 7.98 -9.04
C GLU A 28 -10.96 7.77 -7.98
N ILE A 29 -10.82 6.70 -7.22
CA ILE A 29 -11.69 6.34 -6.12
C ILE A 29 -10.92 6.53 -4.82
N ILE A 30 -11.63 7.03 -3.81
CA ILE A 30 -11.14 7.13 -2.45
C ILE A 30 -11.64 5.90 -1.69
N VAL A 31 -10.73 5.08 -1.18
CA VAL A 31 -11.03 3.91 -0.37
C VAL A 31 -10.64 4.22 1.07
N THR A 32 -11.59 4.07 1.99
CA THR A 32 -11.34 4.16 3.43
C THR A 32 -11.60 2.83 4.08
N SER A 33 -10.73 2.41 5.00
CA SER A 33 -10.87 1.16 5.74
C SER A 33 -10.46 1.31 7.20
N ASN A 34 -11.04 0.49 8.07
CA ASN A 34 -10.71 0.51 9.50
C ASN A 34 -10.54 -0.89 10.10
N TYR A 35 -10.09 -0.92 11.36
CA TYR A 35 -9.85 -2.15 12.10
C TYR A 35 -11.12 -2.93 12.48
N THR A 36 -12.31 -2.34 12.34
CA THR A 36 -13.57 -3.08 12.52
C THR A 36 -13.96 -3.90 11.29
N GLY A 37 -13.21 -3.75 10.18
CA GLY A 37 -13.47 -4.43 8.92
C GLY A 37 -14.39 -3.63 7.98
N CYS A 38 -14.79 -2.42 8.36
CA CYS A 38 -15.58 -1.57 7.48
C CYS A 38 -14.69 -1.00 6.38
N LEU A 39 -15.13 -1.17 5.13
CA LEU A 39 -14.52 -0.64 3.92
C LEU A 39 -15.55 0.18 3.16
N ARG A 40 -15.19 1.41 2.81
CA ARG A 40 -16.02 2.34 2.04
C ARG A 40 -15.26 2.83 0.82
N MET A 41 -15.96 2.99 -0.29
CA MET A 41 -15.41 3.57 -1.52
C MET A 41 -16.23 4.77 -1.95
N TYR A 42 -15.54 5.84 -2.31
CA TYR A 42 -16.15 7.09 -2.75
C TYR A 42 -15.60 7.50 -4.11
N CYS A 43 -16.48 7.99 -4.97
CA CYS A 43 -16.13 8.60 -6.24
C CYS A 43 -16.79 9.99 -6.29
N PRO A 44 -16.18 11.01 -5.66
CA PRO A 44 -16.78 12.33 -5.56
C PRO A 44 -16.98 12.94 -6.95
N SER A 45 -18.19 13.39 -7.25
CA SER A 45 -18.47 14.05 -8.53
C SER A 45 -17.81 15.43 -8.62
N ARG A 46 -17.13 15.70 -9.74
CA ARG A 46 -16.55 17.03 -10.01
C ARG A 46 -17.60 18.11 -10.26
N ASP A 47 -18.80 17.71 -10.68
CA ASP A 47 -19.85 18.65 -11.09
C ASP A 47 -20.58 19.29 -9.90
N ASN A 48 -20.40 18.75 -8.69
CA ASN A 48 -21.15 19.14 -7.49
C ASN A 48 -20.32 19.94 -6.48
N LEU A 49 -19.28 20.65 -6.92
CA LEU A 49 -18.40 21.43 -6.04
C LEU A 49 -19.14 22.49 -5.19
N GLU A 50 -20.28 23.01 -5.66
CA GLU A 50 -21.09 23.99 -4.94
C GLU A 50 -22.05 23.37 -3.92
N VAL A 51 -22.44 22.10 -4.12
CA VAL A 51 -23.41 21.38 -3.28
C VAL A 51 -22.71 20.57 -2.18
N GLY A 52 -21.43 20.25 -2.38
CA GLY A 52 -20.64 19.43 -1.47
C GLY A 52 -20.96 17.94 -1.60
N TYR A 53 -20.69 17.18 -0.55
CA TYR A 53 -20.87 15.73 -0.52
C TYR A 53 -22.32 15.31 -0.70
N LEU A 54 -22.58 14.46 -1.69
CA LEU A 54 -23.85 13.80 -1.93
C LEU A 54 -23.81 12.34 -1.44
N SER A 55 -24.97 11.79 -1.10
CA SER A 55 -25.10 10.36 -0.77
C SER A 55 -24.56 9.46 -1.88
N ASP A 56 -24.72 9.90 -3.13
CA ASP A 56 -24.35 9.18 -4.34
C ASP A 56 -22.84 9.20 -4.60
N ASP A 57 -22.07 10.03 -3.88
CA ASP A 57 -20.61 10.00 -3.92
C ASP A 57 -20.04 8.75 -3.23
N CYS A 58 -20.81 8.08 -2.37
CA CYS A 58 -20.46 6.78 -1.79
C CYS A 58 -20.89 5.66 -2.74
N LEU A 59 -19.92 5.00 -3.36
CA LEU A 59 -20.16 3.89 -4.28
C LEU A 59 -20.58 2.64 -3.51
N LEU A 60 -19.86 2.31 -2.44
CA LEU A 60 -20.14 1.13 -1.64
C LEU A 60 -19.68 1.30 -0.19
N GLU A 61 -20.41 0.65 0.70
CA GLU A 61 -20.04 0.44 2.09
C GLU A 61 -20.26 -1.03 2.43
N ILE A 62 -19.21 -1.71 2.88
CA ILE A 62 -19.25 -3.12 3.26
C ILE A 62 -18.51 -3.34 4.57
N VAL A 63 -19.08 -4.19 5.43
CA VAL A 63 -18.39 -4.70 6.62
C VAL A 63 -17.82 -6.07 6.27
N MET A 64 -16.50 -6.12 6.17
CA MET A 64 -15.74 -7.35 5.98
C MET A 64 -15.77 -8.18 7.27
N GLY A 65 -15.76 -9.51 7.16
CA GLY A 65 -15.74 -10.41 8.33
C GLY A 65 -14.44 -10.40 9.15
N HIS A 66 -13.43 -9.63 8.72
CA HIS A 66 -12.12 -9.53 9.37
C HIS A 66 -11.62 -8.08 9.37
N PRO A 67 -10.78 -7.68 10.35
CA PRO A 67 -10.14 -6.36 10.37
C PRO A 67 -9.40 -6.05 9.07
N VAL A 68 -9.53 -4.82 8.58
CA VAL A 68 -8.76 -4.32 7.44
C VAL A 68 -7.64 -3.42 7.96
N ILE A 69 -6.42 -3.92 7.91
CA ILE A 69 -5.22 -3.27 8.47
C ILE A 69 -4.70 -2.18 7.51
N GLN A 70 -4.71 -2.49 6.21
CA GLN A 70 -4.23 -1.63 5.15
C GLN A 70 -4.96 -1.94 3.85
N THR A 71 -5.14 -0.92 3.01
CA THR A 71 -5.57 -1.08 1.61
C THR A 71 -4.46 -0.62 0.66
N SER A 72 -4.49 -1.11 -0.57
CA SER A 72 -3.67 -0.61 -1.68
C SER A 72 -4.33 -0.93 -3.01
N ILE A 73 -4.09 -0.10 -4.03
CA ILE A 73 -4.54 -0.33 -5.41
C ILE A 73 -3.31 -0.60 -6.27
N GLY A 74 -3.35 -1.65 -7.09
CA GLY A 74 -2.21 -2.06 -7.92
C GLY A 74 -2.52 -3.20 -8.89
N LYS A 75 -1.50 -3.70 -9.59
CA LYS A 75 -1.64 -4.78 -10.59
C LYS A 75 -1.38 -6.14 -9.94
N TYR A 76 -2.38 -6.70 -9.28
CA TYR A 76 -2.17 -7.94 -8.49
C TYR A 76 -2.45 -9.24 -9.25
N VAL A 77 -3.09 -9.16 -10.42
CA VAL A 77 -3.37 -10.32 -11.27
C VAL A 77 -2.48 -10.29 -12.51
N SER A 78 -1.66 -11.32 -12.69
CA SER A 78 -0.68 -11.40 -13.79
C SER A 78 -1.35 -11.26 -15.16
N GLY A 79 -0.84 -10.32 -15.97
CA GLY A 79 -1.31 -10.10 -17.34
C GLY A 79 -2.65 -9.36 -17.45
N SER A 80 -3.28 -9.02 -16.33
CA SER A 80 -4.47 -8.18 -16.34
C SER A 80 -4.11 -6.71 -16.66
N PRO A 81 -4.87 -6.03 -17.52
CA PRO A 81 -4.63 -4.62 -17.81
C PRO A 81 -5.19 -3.68 -16.72
N ILE A 82 -6.12 -4.17 -15.91
CA ILE A 82 -6.79 -3.38 -14.87
C ILE A 82 -6.08 -3.47 -13.52
N SER A 83 -6.38 -2.53 -12.64
CA SER A 83 -5.93 -2.53 -11.25
C SER A 83 -6.95 -3.24 -10.35
N TYR A 84 -6.47 -3.70 -9.21
CA TYR A 84 -7.25 -4.40 -8.20
C TYR A 84 -7.01 -3.75 -6.84
N LEU A 85 -7.93 -3.99 -5.92
CA LEU A 85 -7.79 -3.61 -4.53
C LEU A 85 -7.18 -4.79 -3.76
N ALA A 86 -6.10 -4.53 -3.03
CA ALA A 86 -5.57 -5.43 -2.02
C ALA A 86 -5.98 -4.94 -0.63
N THR A 87 -6.49 -5.84 0.21
CA THR A 87 -6.75 -5.60 1.63
C THR A 87 -5.85 -6.49 2.47
N LEU A 88 -5.16 -5.90 3.44
CA LEU A 88 -4.39 -6.64 4.43
C LEU A 88 -5.29 -7.02 5.61
N HIS A 89 -5.36 -8.31 5.87
CA HIS A 89 -5.95 -8.88 7.07
C HIS A 89 -4.86 -9.49 7.96
N PRO A 90 -5.15 -9.88 9.21
CA PRO A 90 -4.14 -10.40 10.13
C PRO A 90 -3.34 -11.63 9.65
N GLN A 91 -3.90 -12.41 8.71
CA GLN A 91 -3.33 -13.68 8.22
C GLN A 91 -3.43 -13.85 6.68
N CYS A 92 -3.91 -12.86 5.95
CA CYS A 92 -3.98 -12.91 4.48
C CYS A 92 -3.97 -11.53 3.85
N ILE A 93 -3.61 -11.49 2.57
CA ILE A 93 -3.94 -10.38 1.68
C ILE A 93 -5.05 -10.87 0.76
N SER A 94 -6.16 -10.14 0.70
CA SER A 94 -7.30 -10.48 -0.16
C SER A 94 -7.39 -9.50 -1.31
N ILE A 95 -7.56 -10.02 -2.53
CA ILE A 95 -7.62 -9.24 -3.76
C ILE A 95 -9.06 -9.14 -4.24
N TYR A 96 -9.47 -7.92 -4.59
CA TYR A 96 -10.82 -7.63 -5.04
C TYR A 96 -10.83 -6.82 -6.34
N ASN A 97 -11.87 -7.05 -7.15
CA ASN A 97 -12.22 -6.19 -8.26
C ASN A 97 -13.51 -5.42 -7.95
N LEU A 98 -13.58 -4.16 -8.39
CA LEU A 98 -14.80 -3.36 -8.31
C LEU A 98 -15.58 -3.51 -9.61
N HIS A 99 -16.82 -4.00 -9.50
CA HIS A 99 -17.78 -4.02 -10.59
C HIS A 99 -18.85 -2.97 -10.33
N VAL A 100 -19.17 -2.17 -11.34
CA VAL A 100 -20.31 -1.26 -11.29
C VAL A 100 -21.30 -1.69 -12.34
N ILE A 101 -22.47 -2.08 -11.87
CA ILE A 101 -23.59 -2.54 -12.69
C ILE A 101 -24.44 -1.30 -12.97
N PRO A 102 -24.59 -0.88 -14.23
CA PRO A 102 -25.44 0.24 -14.58
C PRO A 102 -26.88 -0.04 -14.14
N GLY A 103 -27.44 0.85 -13.33
CA GLY A 103 -28.82 0.69 -12.87
C GLY A 103 -29.81 0.91 -14.00
N THR A 104 -30.86 0.07 -14.06
CA THR A 104 -31.99 0.26 -14.99
C THR A 104 -33.12 1.11 -14.39
N THR A 105 -32.98 1.56 -13.13
CA THR A 105 -34.01 2.30 -12.39
C THR A 105 -33.47 3.62 -11.82
N LYS A 106 -34.36 4.44 -11.24
CA LYS A 106 -34.07 5.77 -10.67
C LYS A 106 -33.14 5.76 -9.43
N HIS A 107 -32.60 4.60 -9.04
CA HIS A 107 -31.77 4.42 -7.83
C HIS A 107 -30.26 4.29 -8.10
N GLY A 108 -29.81 4.64 -9.30
CA GLY A 108 -28.37 4.77 -9.60
C GLY A 108 -27.68 3.45 -9.94
N ASN A 109 -26.36 3.53 -10.14
CA ASN A 109 -25.50 2.38 -10.43
C ASN A 109 -25.25 1.57 -9.15
N GLU A 110 -25.26 0.24 -9.26
CA GLU A 110 -24.92 -0.65 -8.14
C GLU A 110 -23.44 -1.01 -8.20
N ALA A 111 -22.68 -0.73 -7.14
CA ALA A 111 -21.28 -1.14 -7.02
C ALA A 111 -21.14 -2.41 -6.18
N GLN A 112 -20.40 -3.39 -6.69
CA GLN A 112 -20.14 -4.66 -6.03
C GLN A 112 -18.64 -4.94 -5.99
N LEU A 113 -18.16 -5.37 -4.82
CA LEU A 113 -16.77 -5.76 -4.61
C LEU A 113 -16.65 -7.29 -4.76
N GLN A 114 -16.07 -7.74 -5.87
CA GLN A 114 -15.87 -9.15 -6.15
C GLN A 114 -14.52 -9.63 -5.63
N HIS A 115 -14.52 -10.68 -4.81
CA HIS A 115 -13.29 -11.37 -4.39
C HIS A 115 -12.65 -12.13 -5.56
N ILE A 116 -11.34 -11.99 -5.72
CA ILE A 116 -10.55 -12.61 -6.79
C ILE A 116 -9.70 -13.75 -6.24
N GLN A 117 -8.89 -13.49 -5.21
CA GLN A 117 -8.00 -14.47 -4.61
C GLN A 117 -7.48 -14.03 -3.25
N ASP A 118 -6.95 -14.98 -2.48
CA ASP A 118 -6.27 -14.74 -1.20
C ASP A 118 -4.81 -15.21 -1.27
N TYR A 119 -3.90 -14.38 -0.76
CA TYR A 119 -2.54 -14.76 -0.41
C TYR A 119 -2.47 -15.05 1.08
N ARG A 120 -2.19 -16.30 1.44
CA ARG A 120 -2.03 -16.70 2.84
C ARG A 120 -0.65 -16.28 3.34
N LEU A 121 -0.64 -15.63 4.50
CA LEU A 121 0.57 -15.22 5.19
C LEU A 121 1.15 -16.40 5.97
N THR A 122 2.48 -16.52 6.03
CA THR A 122 3.15 -17.61 6.76
C THR A 122 2.93 -17.55 8.26
N LYS A 123 2.60 -16.38 8.81
CA LYS A 123 2.31 -16.19 10.23
C LYS A 123 1.30 -15.08 10.48
N SER A 124 0.86 -14.98 11.73
CA SER A 124 -0.03 -13.91 12.20
C SER A 124 0.77 -12.67 12.60
N GLY A 125 0.08 -11.53 12.71
CA GLY A 125 0.69 -10.28 13.20
C GLY A 125 1.32 -9.46 12.08
N ALA A 126 0.79 -9.55 10.86
CA ALA A 126 1.14 -8.62 9.81
C ALA A 126 0.70 -7.21 10.18
N CYS A 127 1.60 -6.24 9.95
CA CYS A 127 1.40 -4.85 10.32
C CYS A 127 1.14 -3.96 9.11
N ARG A 128 1.79 -4.28 8.00
CA ARG A 128 1.82 -3.48 6.77
C ARG A 128 2.23 -4.36 5.60
N PHE A 129 1.87 -3.95 4.40
CA PHE A 129 2.55 -4.40 3.19
C PHE A 129 2.96 -3.24 2.30
N LEU A 130 3.93 -3.50 1.43
CA LEU A 130 4.20 -2.73 0.23
C LEU A 130 3.87 -3.60 -0.97
N SER A 131 3.43 -2.97 -2.05
CA SER A 131 3.32 -3.65 -3.33
C SER A 131 4.10 -2.94 -4.42
N GLY A 132 4.63 -3.70 -5.36
CA GLY A 132 5.27 -3.14 -6.54
C GLY A 132 5.99 -4.19 -7.39
N PRO A 133 6.64 -3.76 -8.48
CA PRO A 133 7.30 -4.63 -9.45
C PRO A 133 8.67 -5.08 -8.92
N PHE A 134 8.70 -5.84 -7.82
CA PHE A 134 9.93 -6.33 -7.20
C PHE A 134 10.66 -7.28 -8.16
N GLY A 135 12.00 -7.20 -8.21
CA GLY A 135 12.77 -7.96 -9.19
C GLY A 135 12.56 -7.48 -10.62
N LEU A 136 12.06 -6.25 -10.78
CA LEU A 136 11.68 -5.66 -12.07
C LEU A 136 10.61 -6.46 -12.81
N ASN A 137 9.69 -7.10 -12.07
CA ASN A 137 8.55 -7.79 -12.63
C ASN A 137 7.68 -6.82 -13.46
N ARG A 138 7.32 -7.22 -14.68
CA ARG A 138 6.53 -6.39 -15.62
C ARG A 138 5.06 -6.78 -15.71
N TYR A 139 4.69 -7.92 -15.14
CA TYR A 139 3.39 -8.54 -15.37
C TYR A 139 2.41 -8.31 -14.22
N HIS A 140 2.93 -8.12 -13.01
CA HIS A 140 2.17 -7.85 -11.80
C HIS A 140 3.08 -7.27 -10.71
N ASP A 141 2.42 -6.70 -9.71
CA ASP A 141 3.02 -6.27 -8.45
C ASP A 141 3.09 -7.46 -7.49
N CYS A 142 4.22 -7.57 -6.80
CA CYS A 142 4.46 -8.51 -5.70
C CYS A 142 4.19 -7.80 -4.36
N PHE A 143 4.11 -8.56 -3.26
CA PHE A 143 3.92 -8.01 -1.91
C PHE A 143 5.13 -8.22 -1.01
N ALA A 144 5.42 -7.22 -0.18
CA ALA A 144 6.42 -7.30 0.89
C ALA A 144 5.70 -6.96 2.18
N VAL A 145 5.50 -7.95 3.04
CA VAL A 145 4.73 -7.87 4.28
C VAL A 145 5.69 -7.70 5.44
N THR A 146 5.43 -6.73 6.32
CA THR A 146 6.17 -6.53 7.58
C THR A 146 5.37 -7.07 8.75
N TYR A 147 6.01 -7.81 9.65
CA TYR A 147 5.39 -8.37 10.85
C TYR A 147 5.76 -7.62 12.13
N LEU A 148 4.98 -7.83 13.19
CA LEU A 148 5.18 -7.26 14.53
C LEU A 148 6.57 -7.52 15.12
N ASP A 149 7.23 -8.60 14.70
CA ASP A 149 8.57 -9.00 15.13
C ASP A 149 9.71 -8.47 14.23
N GLY A 150 9.42 -7.51 13.34
CA GLY A 150 10.39 -6.91 12.42
C GLY A 150 10.77 -7.78 11.22
N SER A 151 10.28 -9.02 11.14
CA SER A 151 10.52 -9.86 9.97
C SER A 151 9.71 -9.43 8.75
N LEU A 152 10.18 -9.88 7.60
CA LEU A 152 9.60 -9.62 6.29
C LEU A 152 9.16 -10.92 5.62
N GLU A 153 8.11 -10.86 4.82
CA GLU A 153 7.73 -11.91 3.88
C GLU A 153 7.48 -11.32 2.50
N PHE A 154 8.12 -11.88 1.49
CA PHE A 154 7.93 -11.52 0.09
C PHE A 154 7.01 -12.54 -0.55
N LEU A 155 5.92 -12.06 -1.16
CA LEU A 155 4.92 -12.87 -1.85
C LEU A 155 4.95 -12.53 -3.35
N ASP A 156 5.16 -13.53 -4.17
CA ASP A 156 5.06 -13.45 -5.62
C ASP A 156 4.14 -14.57 -6.12
N GLN A 157 2.88 -14.21 -6.36
CA GLN A 157 1.81 -15.17 -6.67
C GLN A 157 1.73 -16.30 -5.64
N SER A 158 2.08 -17.53 -6.02
CA SER A 158 2.07 -18.69 -5.13
C SER A 158 3.35 -18.87 -4.32
N GLU A 159 4.40 -18.08 -4.59
CA GLU A 159 5.69 -18.17 -3.91
C GLU A 159 5.74 -17.24 -2.69
N SER A 160 6.28 -17.74 -1.59
CA SER A 160 6.50 -16.99 -0.36
C SER A 160 7.93 -17.19 0.13
N VAL A 161 8.60 -16.08 0.47
CA VAL A 161 9.97 -16.08 1.00
C VAL A 161 10.04 -15.23 2.28
N ALA A 162 10.28 -15.88 3.41
CA ALA A 162 10.48 -15.23 4.69
C ALA A 162 11.94 -14.76 4.88
N VAL A 163 12.10 -13.48 5.21
CA VAL A 163 13.37 -12.81 5.48
C VAL A 163 13.35 -12.24 6.90
N SER A 164 14.36 -12.57 7.68
CA SER A 164 14.58 -11.99 9.01
C SER A 164 15.92 -11.28 8.99
N LEU A 165 15.92 -10.02 9.41
CA LEU A 165 17.11 -9.19 9.52
C LEU A 165 17.48 -9.10 11.00
N PRO A 166 18.76 -9.31 11.37
CA PRO A 166 19.17 -9.42 12.77
C PRO A 166 19.00 -8.14 13.59
N GLU A 167 18.91 -6.97 12.93
CA GLU A 167 18.83 -5.66 13.58
C GLU A 167 17.41 -5.08 13.66
N LEU A 168 16.39 -5.86 13.28
CA LEU A 168 14.98 -5.43 13.34
C LEU A 168 14.25 -6.21 14.43
N LEU A 169 13.89 -5.53 15.51
CA LEU A 169 13.07 -6.03 16.61
C LEU A 169 11.60 -5.60 16.49
N LEU A 170 11.35 -4.49 15.80
CA LEU A 170 10.02 -3.91 15.60
C LEU A 170 9.72 -3.74 14.10
N PRO A 171 8.44 -3.60 13.70
CA PRO A 171 8.09 -3.26 12.33
C PRO A 171 8.69 -1.91 11.97
N THR A 172 9.52 -1.86 10.95
CA THR A 172 10.15 -0.61 10.52
C THR A 172 9.55 -0.08 9.23
N PRO A 173 9.60 1.24 9.00
CA PRO A 173 9.28 1.82 7.71
C PRO A 173 10.13 1.18 6.61
N LEU A 174 9.46 0.62 5.62
CA LEU A 174 10.05 -0.02 4.45
C LEU A 174 9.57 0.74 3.21
N LEU A 175 10.44 0.92 2.23
CA LEU A 175 10.15 1.53 0.94
C LEU A 175 10.78 0.72 -0.18
N TYR A 176 10.14 0.67 -1.34
CA TYR A 176 10.70 0.08 -2.55
C TYR A 176 10.98 1.16 -3.60
N VAL A 177 12.18 1.11 -4.17
CA VAL A 177 12.66 2.02 -5.22
C VAL A 177 12.83 1.23 -6.52
N ALA A 178 11.81 1.29 -7.37
CA ALA A 178 11.74 0.50 -8.60
C ALA A 178 12.88 0.80 -9.59
N THR A 179 13.38 2.03 -9.65
CA THR A 179 14.45 2.43 -10.59
C THR A 179 15.76 1.70 -10.38
N CYS A 180 16.01 1.20 -9.17
CA CYS A 180 17.22 0.44 -8.82
C CYS A 180 16.92 -0.92 -8.18
N ASP A 181 15.68 -1.40 -8.27
CA ASP A 181 15.21 -2.67 -7.70
C ASP A 181 15.69 -2.88 -6.25
N SER A 182 15.47 -1.86 -5.40
CA SER A 182 16.02 -1.83 -4.05
C SER A 182 14.99 -1.46 -3.01
N PHE A 183 15.10 -2.11 -1.85
CA PHE A 183 14.37 -1.77 -0.64
C PHE A 183 15.23 -0.89 0.24
N VAL A 184 14.61 0.15 0.80
CA VAL A 184 15.20 1.01 1.81
C VAL A 184 14.39 0.86 3.07
N LEU A 185 15.05 0.59 4.19
CA LEU A 185 14.42 0.48 5.49
C LEU A 185 15.20 1.26 6.53
N GLN A 186 14.51 1.68 7.58
CA GLN A 186 15.13 2.22 8.78
C GLN A 186 15.34 1.09 9.79
N THR A 187 16.52 0.99 10.40
CA THR A 187 16.78 0.04 11.50
C THR A 187 16.46 0.68 12.85
N ASP A 188 16.38 -0.15 13.89
CA ASP A 188 16.12 0.29 15.27
C ASP A 188 17.21 1.22 15.81
N ASN A 189 18.41 1.19 15.22
CA ASN A 189 19.54 2.08 15.56
C ASN A 189 19.55 3.39 14.75
N ALA A 190 18.42 3.76 14.12
CA ALA A 190 18.28 4.95 13.28
C ALA A 190 19.29 5.00 12.11
N MET A 191 19.60 3.83 11.54
CA MET A 191 20.34 3.71 10.29
C MET A 191 19.36 3.47 9.15
N LEU A 192 19.57 4.10 8.00
CA LEU A 192 18.91 3.69 6.76
C LEU A 192 19.79 2.64 6.08
N GLU A 193 19.19 1.53 5.74
CA GLU A 193 19.83 0.45 5.01
C GLU A 193 19.14 0.22 3.68
N CYS A 194 19.95 -0.01 2.65
CA CYS A 194 19.46 -0.31 1.31
C CYS A 194 19.89 -1.68 0.86
N TYR A 195 18.93 -2.46 0.37
CA TYR A 195 19.14 -3.80 -0.14
C TYR A 195 18.56 -3.88 -1.54
N ARG A 196 19.37 -4.28 -2.53
CA ARG A 196 18.80 -4.80 -3.77
C ARG A 196 17.87 -5.96 -3.45
N TYR A 197 16.73 -6.05 -4.12
CA TYR A 197 15.71 -7.07 -3.88
C TYR A 197 16.31 -8.48 -3.86
N GLN A 198 17.10 -8.82 -4.89
CA GLN A 198 17.79 -10.11 -4.99
C GLN A 198 18.72 -10.41 -3.81
N ASN A 199 19.38 -9.39 -3.26
CA ASN A 199 20.24 -9.58 -2.08
C ASN A 199 19.39 -9.79 -0.83
N LEU A 200 18.28 -9.07 -0.69
CA LEU A 200 17.41 -9.15 0.47
C LEU A 200 16.77 -10.55 0.60
N ILE A 201 16.17 -11.05 -0.48
CA ILE A 201 15.52 -12.38 -0.48
C ILE A 201 16.52 -13.52 -0.32
N SER A 202 17.75 -13.36 -0.83
CA SER A 202 18.82 -14.36 -0.67
C SER A 202 19.64 -14.17 0.61
N LYS A 203 19.21 -13.26 1.51
CA LYS A 203 19.84 -12.97 2.81
C LYS A 203 21.33 -12.62 2.68
N LYS A 204 21.65 -11.86 1.65
CA LYS A 204 23.00 -11.38 1.33
C LYS A 204 23.27 -10.00 1.95
N ARG A 205 24.42 -9.44 1.59
CA ARG A 205 24.98 -8.18 2.08
C ARG A 205 24.09 -6.96 1.75
N VAL A 206 24.02 -6.03 2.70
CA VAL A 206 23.53 -4.67 2.53
C VAL A 206 24.28 -3.93 1.41
N SER A 207 23.57 -3.13 0.62
CA SER A 207 24.15 -2.38 -0.51
C SER A 207 24.84 -1.12 -0.02
N TRP A 208 24.17 -0.36 0.85
CA TRP A 208 24.73 0.77 1.57
C TRP A 208 23.94 1.03 2.86
N THR A 209 24.59 1.73 3.79
CA THR A 209 24.01 2.13 5.06
C THR A 209 24.37 3.59 5.33
N ILE A 210 23.43 4.39 5.85
CA ILE A 210 23.66 5.79 6.25
C ILE A 210 23.02 6.05 7.61
N SER A 211 23.73 6.70 8.52
CA SER A 211 23.17 7.08 9.82
C SER A 211 22.32 8.33 9.68
N ILE A 212 21.10 8.29 10.21
CA ILE A 212 20.24 9.48 10.29
C ILE A 212 20.74 10.42 11.39
N LEU A 213 21.39 9.85 12.42
CA LEU A 213 21.87 10.58 13.59
C LEU A 213 23.25 11.21 13.41
N SER A 214 24.04 10.80 12.41
CA SER A 214 25.24 11.53 12.04
C SER A 214 24.85 12.83 11.33
N ASP A 215 25.34 13.98 11.82
CA ASP A 215 25.16 15.28 11.17
C ASP A 215 25.27 15.16 9.64
N ILE A 216 24.15 15.29 8.94
CA ILE A 216 24.12 15.38 7.48
C ILE A 216 24.69 16.77 7.13
N ARG A 217 26.02 16.89 7.10
CA ARG A 217 26.69 18.01 6.44
C ARG A 217 26.64 17.77 4.94
N ILE A 218 25.62 18.30 4.28
CA ILE A 218 25.62 18.38 2.81
C ILE A 218 26.73 19.37 2.43
N SER A 219 27.94 18.87 2.17
CA SER A 219 28.98 19.69 1.55
C SER A 219 28.69 19.77 0.05
N SER A 220 28.03 20.84 -0.38
CA SER A 220 27.88 21.18 -1.79
C SER A 220 29.23 21.61 -2.37
N GLN A 221 30.02 20.65 -2.83
CA GLN A 221 31.16 20.87 -3.74
C GLN A 221 31.14 19.73 -4.77
N ILE A 222 30.16 19.76 -5.67
CA ILE A 222 30.18 18.91 -6.87
C ILE A 222 29.84 19.82 -8.06
N ASN A 223 30.82 20.02 -8.94
CA ASN A 223 30.62 20.65 -10.24
C ASN A 223 29.55 19.85 -11.01
N PRO A 224 28.54 20.51 -11.59
CA PRO A 224 27.43 19.82 -12.23
C PRO A 224 27.86 19.15 -13.55
N PRO A 225 27.45 17.90 -13.83
CA PRO A 225 27.37 17.40 -15.19
C PRO A 225 26.14 17.97 -15.91
N SER A 226 26.25 18.14 -17.22
CA SER A 226 25.36 18.93 -18.09
C SER A 226 23.96 18.36 -18.35
N HIS A 227 23.53 17.32 -17.65
CA HIS A 227 22.18 16.76 -17.80
C HIS A 227 21.59 16.41 -16.42
N GLY A 228 20.64 17.25 -15.98
CA GLY A 228 19.93 17.16 -14.70
C GLY A 228 18.98 15.95 -14.62
N LEU A 229 18.54 15.49 -13.44
CA LEU A 229 18.36 16.13 -12.13
C LEU A 229 18.58 15.11 -11.00
N TYR A 230 19.11 15.55 -9.86
CA TYR A 230 18.92 14.93 -8.55
C TYR A 230 18.42 16.00 -7.58
N TYR A 231 17.47 15.66 -6.70
CA TYR A 231 17.62 15.72 -5.22
C TYR A 231 16.38 15.11 -4.53
N LEU A 232 16.65 14.25 -3.55
CA LEU A 232 15.68 13.74 -2.57
C LEU A 232 15.47 14.83 -1.51
N SER A 233 14.28 15.42 -1.46
CA SER A 233 13.89 16.33 -0.38
C SER A 233 13.20 15.53 0.72
N ILE A 234 13.92 15.24 1.81
CA ILE A 234 13.31 14.77 3.06
C ILE A 234 13.17 15.99 3.97
N ASN A 235 11.96 16.49 4.14
CA ASN A 235 11.60 17.43 5.20
C ASN A 235 11.11 16.61 6.39
N PRO A 236 11.85 16.52 7.53
CA PRO A 236 11.37 15.76 8.67
C PRO A 236 10.38 16.55 9.54
N PHE A 237 10.29 17.88 9.42
CA PHE A 237 9.36 18.69 10.20
C PHE A 237 9.06 20.04 9.54
N ARG A 238 7.80 20.24 9.14
CA ARG A 238 7.02 21.45 9.41
C ARG A 238 5.54 21.11 9.43
#